data_AF-A0A2H1J1T4-F1
#
_entry.id   AF-A0A2H1J1T4-F1
#
_cell.length_a   1.000
_cell.length_b   1.000
_cell.length_c   1.000
_cell.angle_alpha   90.00
_cell.angle_beta   90.00
_cell.angle_gamma   90.00
#
_symmetry.space_group_name_H-M   'P 1'
#
loop_
_entity.id
_entity.type
_entity.pdbx_description
1 polymer ?
#
loop_
_entity_poly.entity_id
_entity_poly.type
_entity_poly.pdbx_seq_one_letter_code
_entity_poly.pdbx_strand_id
1 'polypeptide(L)'
;MGELMGSRKKDRCKKSKHKKHKRSGDAGEACEATKDRARAHFLDGNTGPWAKSLAAQDAQTPRSAQNENGADPAEDAAALPQGGTATITATRRGPDYSVPSSIDIVADPVLHALSTRRSISKVDPQTPNDSDLLEIIRSISSVADHKALRPWRFLIIRGDDRHRLGDALDEAAGVVRKPGETNTKPLRAELLLALVSSPVKHDKVPEWEQHATAAGAGHLLELALWQAGWGVMWRSGNLTNTEPVRRLHRLDDHELLMGWFYIGAVPERYRQRLTTSTRPLPKPEQFLDTL
;
A
#
# COMPACT_ATOMS: atom_id res chain seq x y z
N MET A 1 63.34 17.10 9.85
CA MET A 1 63.77 17.25 11.26
C MET A 1 62.62 17.87 12.01
N GLY A 2 62.09 17.38 13.12
CA GLY A 2 62.44 16.33 14.07
C GLY A 2 61.43 16.47 15.21
N GLU A 3 61.05 15.37 15.82
CA GLU A 3 60.06 15.19 16.88
C GLU A 3 60.27 16.10 18.12
N LEU A 4 59.25 16.24 18.98
CA LEU A 4 59.30 15.71 20.36
C LEU A 4 58.00 15.95 21.17
N MET A 5 57.38 14.81 21.52
CA MET A 5 56.77 14.38 22.80
C MET A 5 56.41 15.40 23.91
N GLY A 6 55.28 15.12 24.58
CA GLY A 6 55.07 15.57 25.96
C GLY A 6 53.75 15.15 26.62
N SER A 7 53.69 13.90 27.13
CA SER A 7 52.62 13.39 28.02
C SER A 7 52.71 13.90 29.47
N ARG A 8 51.55 14.12 30.13
CA ARG A 8 51.33 13.99 31.61
C ARG A 8 49.87 13.53 31.84
N LYS A 9 49.59 12.30 32.31
CA LYS A 9 49.37 11.85 33.72
C LYS A 9 48.51 12.84 34.53
N LYS A 10 47.52 12.49 35.34
CA LYS A 10 46.88 11.25 35.88
C LYS A 10 45.68 11.80 36.68
N ASP A 11 44.57 11.08 36.82
CA ASP A 11 44.11 10.74 38.18
C ASP A 11 43.03 9.65 38.23
N ARG A 12 43.22 8.80 39.23
CA ARG A 12 42.39 7.64 39.59
C ARG A 12 41.31 8.09 40.57
N CYS A 13 40.10 7.54 40.44
CA CYS A 13 39.31 7.24 41.64
C CYS A 13 38.66 5.86 41.55
N LYS A 14 38.56 5.22 42.72
CA LYS A 14 38.40 3.80 42.97
C LYS A 14 36.95 3.31 42.85
N LYS A 15 36.87 2.00 42.63
CA LYS A 15 35.73 1.09 42.65
C LYS A 15 34.73 1.32 43.79
N SER A 16 33.44 1.24 43.47
CA SER A 16 32.39 0.75 44.36
C SER A 16 31.65 -0.39 43.65
N LYS A 17 31.64 -1.56 44.29
CA LYS A 17 30.87 -2.74 43.87
C LYS A 17 29.39 -2.47 44.15
N HIS A 18 28.53 -2.55 43.15
CA HIS A 18 27.10 -2.72 43.35
C HIS A 18 26.56 -3.93 42.57
N LYS A 19 25.71 -4.63 43.29
CA LYS A 19 25.21 -6.00 43.11
C LYS A 19 24.34 -6.07 41.86
N LYS A 20 24.67 -6.98 40.92
CA LYS A 20 23.79 -7.33 39.78
C LYS A 20 22.52 -7.97 40.32
N HIS A 21 21.40 -7.25 40.28
CA HIS A 21 20.09 -7.87 40.27
C HIS A 21 19.70 -8.17 38.81
N LYS A 22 19.57 -9.46 38.53
CA LYS A 22 19.00 -10.04 37.32
C LYS A 22 17.51 -9.67 37.31
N ARG A 23 17.09 -8.80 36.39
CA ARG A 23 15.68 -8.71 35.96
C ARG A 23 15.62 -9.30 34.55
N SER A 24 15.05 -10.49 34.49
CA SER A 24 14.37 -11.09 33.33
C SER A 24 13.59 -10.00 32.57
N GLY A 25 13.68 -9.86 31.25
CA GLY A 25 13.51 -10.93 30.28
C GLY A 25 12.02 -10.99 29.95
N ASP A 26 11.55 -10.08 29.09
CA ASP A 26 10.25 -10.23 28.38
C ASP A 26 10.06 -9.18 27.25
N ALA A 27 10.62 -7.98 27.39
CA ALA A 27 10.42 -6.91 26.38
C ALA A 27 11.17 -7.12 25.05
N GLY A 28 12.18 -8.01 25.01
CA GLY A 28 12.99 -8.29 23.82
C GLY A 28 12.43 -9.42 22.94
N GLU A 29 11.66 -10.33 23.51
CA GLU A 29 11.18 -11.55 22.84
C GLU A 29 9.85 -11.30 22.13
N ALA A 30 8.97 -10.49 22.75
CA ALA A 30 7.74 -10.01 22.11
C ALA A 30 8.00 -9.16 20.86
N CYS A 31 9.10 -8.38 20.84
CA CYS A 31 9.49 -7.49 19.74
C CYS A 31 10.07 -8.25 18.53
N GLU A 32 10.76 -9.36 18.75
CA GLU A 32 11.19 -10.23 17.63
C GLU A 32 10.07 -11.15 17.13
N ALA A 33 9.23 -11.68 18.02
CA ALA A 33 8.06 -12.45 17.61
C ALA A 33 7.05 -11.64 16.77
N THR A 34 6.92 -10.32 17.01
CA THR A 34 6.10 -9.43 16.17
C THR A 34 6.73 -9.16 14.80
N LYS A 35 8.05 -9.02 14.72
CA LYS A 35 8.76 -8.86 13.44
C LYS A 35 8.69 -10.14 12.59
N ASP A 36 8.76 -11.31 13.22
CA ASP A 36 8.67 -12.58 12.51
C ASP A 36 7.23 -12.89 12.04
N ARG A 37 6.19 -12.51 12.81
CA ARG A 37 4.79 -12.55 12.33
C ARG A 37 4.52 -11.60 11.16
N ALA A 38 5.05 -10.38 11.20
CA ALA A 38 4.90 -9.42 10.10
C ALA A 38 5.66 -9.88 8.83
N ARG A 39 6.83 -10.51 8.99
CA ARG A 39 7.60 -11.11 7.88
C ARG A 39 6.86 -12.25 7.20
N ALA A 40 6.25 -13.15 7.97
CA ALA A 40 5.52 -14.31 7.45
C ALA A 40 4.21 -13.96 6.72
N HIS A 41 3.67 -12.75 6.94
CA HIS A 41 2.38 -12.37 6.35
C HIS A 41 2.48 -11.55 5.06
N PHE A 42 3.63 -10.96 4.71
CA PHE A 42 3.69 -10.01 3.58
C PHE A 42 5.01 -9.94 2.81
N LEU A 43 6.13 -10.50 3.31
CA LEU A 43 7.46 -10.34 2.69
C LEU A 43 8.04 -11.61 2.06
N ASP A 44 7.37 -12.75 2.21
CA ASP A 44 7.80 -14.04 1.66
C ASP A 44 7.37 -14.26 0.20
N GLY A 45 6.73 -13.28 -0.44
CA GLY A 45 6.36 -13.32 -1.86
C GLY A 45 5.25 -14.31 -2.20
N ASN A 46 4.79 -15.09 -1.24
CA ASN A 46 3.62 -15.99 -1.35
C ASN A 46 2.34 -15.37 -0.76
N THR A 47 2.44 -14.14 -0.29
CA THR A 47 1.35 -13.41 0.34
C THR A 47 0.84 -12.30 -0.57
N GLY A 48 -0.02 -12.70 -1.50
CA GLY A 48 -1.28 -11.98 -1.74
C GLY A 48 -2.47 -12.90 -1.41
N PRO A 49 -2.79 -13.19 -0.12
CA PRO A 49 -3.67 -14.29 0.25
C PRO A 49 -5.00 -13.87 0.90
N TRP A 50 -5.41 -12.59 0.82
CA TRP A 50 -6.73 -12.18 1.33
C TRP A 50 -7.92 -12.76 0.54
N ALA A 51 -7.70 -13.35 -0.64
CA ALA A 51 -8.78 -13.91 -1.46
C ALA A 51 -8.99 -15.43 -1.33
N LYS A 52 -8.10 -16.20 -0.70
CA LYS A 52 -8.24 -17.68 -0.67
C LYS A 52 -8.21 -18.34 0.70
N SER A 53 -7.56 -17.76 1.72
CA SER A 53 -7.48 -18.46 3.03
C SER A 53 -8.63 -18.15 3.99
N LEU A 54 -9.29 -16.99 3.89
CA LEU A 54 -10.47 -16.68 4.71
C LEU A 54 -11.65 -17.63 4.39
N ALA A 55 -11.83 -18.01 3.12
CA ALA A 55 -12.83 -18.99 2.71
C ALA A 55 -12.51 -20.44 3.20
N ALA A 56 -11.24 -20.74 3.44
CA ALA A 56 -10.82 -22.06 3.93
C ALA A 56 -10.88 -22.16 5.47
N GLN A 57 -10.82 -21.04 6.19
CA GLN A 57 -10.85 -21.04 7.66
C GLN A 57 -12.28 -21.11 8.24
N ASP A 58 -13.29 -20.62 7.51
CA ASP A 58 -14.70 -20.77 7.91
C ASP A 58 -15.25 -22.19 7.66
N ALA A 59 -14.56 -23.01 6.84
CA ALA A 59 -14.98 -24.38 6.53
C ALA A 59 -14.48 -25.44 7.54
N GLN A 60 -13.64 -25.07 8.51
CA GLN A 60 -12.92 -26.04 9.36
C GLN A 60 -13.29 -26.02 10.85
N THR A 61 -14.43 -25.42 11.24
CA THR A 61 -14.92 -25.55 12.63
C THR A 61 -16.18 -26.41 12.71
N PRO A 62 -16.08 -27.74 12.91
CA PRO A 62 -17.18 -28.49 13.50
C PRO A 62 -17.23 -28.21 15.00
N ARG A 63 -18.36 -27.67 15.47
CA ARG A 63 -18.74 -27.69 16.87
C ARG A 63 -18.76 -29.14 17.38
N SER A 64 -18.09 -29.34 18.52
CA SER A 64 -18.23 -30.45 19.47
C SER A 64 -19.36 -31.46 19.20
N ALA A 65 -18.97 -32.68 18.82
CA ALA A 65 -19.82 -33.86 18.96
C ALA A 65 -19.70 -34.38 20.41
N GLN A 66 -20.78 -34.28 21.16
CA GLN A 66 -21.04 -35.20 22.27
C GLN A 66 -21.58 -36.50 21.68
N ASN A 67 -21.04 -37.60 22.18
CA ASN A 67 -21.23 -38.94 21.69
C ASN A 67 -22.20 -39.65 22.64
N GLU A 68 -23.41 -39.98 22.18
CA GLU A 68 -24.22 -41.06 22.78
C GLU A 68 -24.87 -41.87 21.66
N ASN A 69 -24.44 -43.12 21.52
CA ASN A 69 -25.00 -44.14 20.64
C ASN A 69 -26.01 -44.98 21.43
N GLY A 70 -27.13 -45.31 20.78
CA GLY A 70 -28.12 -46.28 21.29
C GLY A 70 -29.25 -46.62 20.31
N ALA A 71 -28.91 -47.33 19.23
CA ALA A 71 -29.65 -48.32 18.41
C ALA A 71 -31.21 -48.28 18.22
N ASP A 72 -31.63 -48.05 16.95
CA ASP A 72 -32.53 -48.80 16.01
C ASP A 72 -33.83 -49.54 16.45
N PRO A 73 -34.76 -49.91 15.52
CA PRO A 73 -35.23 -49.25 14.26
C PRO A 73 -36.78 -49.37 14.03
N ALA A 74 -37.35 -48.66 13.04
CA ALA A 74 -38.52 -49.12 12.26
C ALA A 74 -38.86 -48.19 11.07
N GLU A 75 -39.01 -48.80 9.89
CA GLU A 75 -39.89 -48.57 8.71
C GLU A 75 -40.66 -47.21 8.61
N ASP A 76 -40.80 -46.52 7.47
CA ASP A 76 -41.24 -46.99 6.14
C ASP A 76 -41.24 -45.79 5.13
N ALA A 77 -41.26 -46.11 3.84
CA ALA A 77 -41.75 -45.36 2.67
C ALA A 77 -41.59 -43.82 2.49
N ALA A 78 -40.90 -43.47 1.40
CA ALA A 78 -41.27 -42.47 0.38
C ALA A 78 -41.44 -40.98 0.75
N ALA A 79 -40.46 -40.17 0.35
CA ALA A 79 -40.65 -38.98 -0.50
C ALA A 79 -39.30 -38.25 -0.71
N LEU A 80 -38.95 -38.00 -1.97
CA LEU A 80 -37.92 -37.02 -2.35
C LEU A 80 -38.39 -35.62 -1.96
N PRO A 81 -37.55 -34.76 -1.34
CA PRO A 81 -37.66 -33.33 -1.53
C PRO A 81 -36.50 -32.81 -2.36
N GLN A 82 -36.91 -31.99 -3.30
CA GLN A 82 -36.14 -31.28 -4.29
C GLN A 82 -35.08 -30.38 -3.65
N GLY A 83 -34.04 -30.11 -4.43
CA GLY A 83 -32.91 -29.27 -4.07
C GLY A 83 -33.31 -27.92 -3.50
N GLY A 84 -33.09 -27.73 -2.20
CA GLY A 84 -32.93 -26.42 -1.61
C GLY A 84 -31.52 -25.92 -1.92
N THR A 85 -31.37 -25.07 -2.92
CA THR A 85 -30.18 -24.22 -3.02
C THR A 85 -30.21 -23.29 -1.82
N ALA A 86 -29.46 -23.64 -0.77
CA ALA A 86 -29.21 -22.74 0.35
C ALA A 86 -28.56 -21.49 -0.24
N THR A 87 -29.34 -20.42 -0.36
CA THR A 87 -28.81 -19.10 -0.66
C THR A 87 -27.96 -18.73 0.55
N ILE A 88 -26.65 -18.94 0.44
CA ILE A 88 -25.69 -18.39 1.39
C ILE A 88 -25.72 -16.88 1.15
N THR A 89 -26.62 -16.19 1.84
CA THR A 89 -26.51 -14.74 1.98
C THR A 89 -25.24 -14.52 2.77
N ALA A 90 -24.16 -14.20 2.07
CA ALA A 90 -22.91 -13.74 2.68
C ALA A 90 -23.21 -12.42 3.40
N THR A 91 -23.65 -12.50 4.64
CA THR A 91 -23.72 -11.34 5.53
C THR A 91 -22.29 -10.87 5.69
N ARG A 92 -21.92 -9.74 5.06
CA ARG A 92 -20.66 -9.07 5.36
C ARG A 92 -20.67 -8.76 6.86
N ARG A 93 -19.98 -9.57 7.68
CA ARG A 93 -19.64 -9.15 9.03
C ARG A 93 -18.62 -8.03 8.85
N GLY A 94 -19.05 -6.81 9.15
CA GLY A 94 -18.12 -5.69 9.29
C GLY A 94 -17.12 -5.97 10.42
N PRO A 95 -15.99 -5.25 10.44
CA PRO A 95 -15.06 -5.31 11.57
C PRO A 95 -15.78 -4.96 12.88
N ASP A 96 -15.26 -5.46 13.99
CA ASP A 96 -15.69 -4.99 15.32
C ASP A 96 -15.38 -3.48 15.42
N TYR A 97 -16.42 -2.67 15.56
CA TYR A 97 -16.32 -1.22 15.70
C TYR A 97 -16.19 -0.78 17.17
N SER A 98 -15.92 -1.72 18.09
CA SER A 98 -15.55 -1.39 19.46
C SER A 98 -14.29 -0.50 19.47
N VAL A 99 -14.29 0.50 20.35
CA VAL A 99 -13.14 1.41 20.48
C VAL A 99 -11.98 0.62 21.07
N PRO A 100 -10.85 0.45 20.36
CA PRO A 100 -9.73 -0.31 20.89
C PRO A 100 -9.10 0.45 22.06
N SER A 101 -8.70 -0.26 23.11
CA SER A 101 -7.99 0.32 24.26
C SER A 101 -6.58 0.81 23.90
N SER A 102 -6.03 0.36 22.76
CA SER A 102 -4.72 0.75 22.23
C SER A 102 -4.66 0.51 20.72
N ILE A 103 -3.90 1.34 20.00
CA ILE A 103 -3.65 1.18 18.56
C ILE A 103 -2.38 0.35 18.36
N ASP A 104 -2.50 -0.82 17.71
CA ASP A 104 -1.35 -1.66 17.32
C ASP A 104 -1.11 -1.56 15.80
N ILE A 105 -0.11 -0.78 15.41
CA ILE A 105 0.25 -0.55 14.01
C ILE A 105 0.90 -1.76 13.31
N VAL A 106 1.30 -2.78 14.07
CA VAL A 106 1.94 -3.99 13.54
C VAL A 106 0.91 -5.08 13.32
N ALA A 107 -0.01 -5.26 14.26
CA ALA A 107 -1.05 -6.29 14.17
C ALA A 107 -2.19 -5.91 13.22
N ASP A 108 -2.54 -4.62 13.12
CA ASP A 108 -3.58 -4.17 12.21
C ASP A 108 -3.03 -4.05 10.77
N PRO A 109 -3.59 -4.75 9.78
CA PRO A 109 -3.07 -4.78 8.42
C PRO A 109 -3.17 -3.43 7.70
N VAL A 110 -4.19 -2.61 8.00
CA VAL A 110 -4.35 -1.28 7.40
C VAL A 110 -3.30 -0.33 7.98
N LEU A 111 -3.14 -0.31 9.31
CA LEU A 111 -2.14 0.51 9.97
C LEU A 111 -0.71 0.06 9.63
N HIS A 112 -0.50 -1.24 9.44
CA HIS A 112 0.76 -1.79 8.98
C HIS A 112 1.09 -1.32 7.56
N ALA A 113 0.14 -1.39 6.63
CA ALA A 113 0.32 -0.87 5.27
C ALA A 113 0.67 0.62 5.29
N LEU A 114 -0.08 1.42 6.06
CA LEU A 114 0.15 2.86 6.22
C LEU A 114 1.57 3.18 6.72
N SER A 115 2.05 2.46 7.74
CA SER A 115 3.36 2.71 8.35
C SER A 115 4.54 2.17 7.53
N THR A 116 4.33 1.11 6.75
CA THR A 116 5.40 0.42 6.01
C THR A 116 5.51 0.81 4.55
N ARG A 117 4.47 1.39 3.94
CA ARG A 117 4.47 1.79 2.53
C ARG A 117 5.68 2.66 2.18
N ARG A 118 6.36 2.33 1.09
CA ARG A 118 7.49 3.10 0.55
C ARG A 118 7.30 3.33 -0.95
N SER A 119 7.82 4.46 -1.43
CA SER A 119 7.88 4.74 -2.86
C SER A 119 9.01 3.93 -3.49
N ILE A 120 8.67 3.03 -4.42
CA ILE A 120 9.60 2.10 -5.06
C ILE A 120 10.06 2.68 -6.39
N SER A 121 11.25 3.27 -6.40
CA SER A 121 11.72 4.07 -7.54
C SER A 121 12.14 3.27 -8.77
N LYS A 122 12.30 1.95 -8.63
CA LYS A 122 12.55 0.98 -9.69
C LYS A 122 11.74 -0.28 -9.40
N VAL A 123 10.93 -0.71 -10.36
CA VAL A 123 10.08 -1.90 -10.28
C VAL A 123 10.50 -2.92 -11.34
N ASP A 124 10.18 -4.18 -11.09
CA ASP A 124 10.34 -5.28 -12.04
C ASP A 124 9.14 -5.32 -13.01
N PRO A 125 9.25 -5.97 -14.18
CA PRO A 125 8.30 -5.80 -15.29
C PRO A 125 6.91 -6.42 -15.08
N GLN A 126 6.73 -7.30 -14.08
CA GLN A 126 5.42 -7.85 -13.76
C GLN A 126 4.50 -6.75 -13.23
N THR A 127 3.24 -6.71 -13.67
CA THR A 127 2.28 -5.67 -13.32
C THR A 127 0.91 -6.29 -13.00
N PRO A 128 0.05 -5.58 -12.24
CA PRO A 128 -1.35 -5.98 -12.11
C PRO A 128 -2.05 -5.94 -13.48
N ASN A 129 -2.91 -6.92 -13.73
CA ASN A 129 -3.75 -6.96 -14.92
C ASN A 129 -4.97 -6.02 -14.77
N ASP A 130 -5.80 -5.89 -15.79
CA ASP A 130 -6.96 -4.98 -15.77
C ASP A 130 -8.01 -5.35 -14.73
N SER A 131 -8.23 -6.65 -14.50
CA SER A 131 -9.13 -7.12 -13.44
C SER A 131 -8.59 -6.74 -12.06
N ASP A 132 -7.29 -6.93 -11.83
CA ASP A 132 -6.64 -6.53 -10.57
C ASP A 132 -6.79 -5.02 -10.34
N LEU A 133 -6.58 -4.22 -11.38
CA LEU A 133 -6.74 -2.76 -11.33
C LEU A 133 -8.18 -2.36 -10.99
N LEU A 134 -9.18 -3.02 -11.57
CA LEU A 134 -10.59 -2.75 -11.26
C LEU A 134 -10.91 -3.05 -9.80
N GLU A 135 -10.42 -4.17 -9.24
CA GLU A 135 -10.64 -4.48 -7.81
C GLU A 135 -9.95 -3.46 -6.90
N ILE A 136 -8.71 -3.08 -7.24
CA ILE A 136 -7.98 -2.04 -6.50
C ILE A 136 -8.73 -0.71 -6.57
N ILE A 137 -9.18 -0.28 -7.75
CA ILE A 137 -9.91 0.98 -7.92
C ILE A 137 -11.26 0.94 -7.17
N ARG A 138 -11.98 -0.18 -7.19
CA ARG A 138 -13.20 -0.35 -6.38
C ARG A 138 -12.92 -0.15 -4.89
N SER A 139 -11.79 -0.65 -4.38
CA SER A 139 -11.45 -0.52 -2.97
C SER A 139 -11.19 0.93 -2.52
N ILE A 140 -10.69 1.78 -3.42
CA ILE A 140 -10.39 3.20 -3.13
C ILE A 140 -11.52 4.16 -3.48
N SER A 141 -12.57 3.67 -4.13
CA SER A 141 -13.72 4.48 -4.57
C SER A 141 -14.55 5.05 -3.42
N SER A 142 -14.28 4.61 -2.18
CA SER A 142 -14.83 5.15 -0.93
C SER A 142 -14.05 6.34 -0.38
N VAL A 143 -13.08 6.89 -1.13
CA VAL A 143 -12.36 8.12 -0.78
C VAL A 143 -13.34 9.22 -0.34
N ALA A 144 -12.94 9.99 0.67
CA ALA A 144 -13.75 11.11 1.15
C ALA A 144 -13.99 12.11 0.01
N ASP A 145 -15.25 12.29 -0.34
CA ASP A 145 -15.70 13.07 -1.49
C ASP A 145 -17.00 13.79 -1.12
N HIS A 146 -16.90 15.10 -0.92
CA HIS A 146 -18.03 15.91 -0.52
C HIS A 146 -19.06 15.94 -1.65
N LYS A 147 -20.27 15.42 -1.36
CA LYS A 147 -21.36 15.21 -2.33
C LYS A 147 -21.10 14.13 -3.37
N ALA A 148 -20.06 13.30 -3.18
CA ALA A 148 -19.75 12.16 -4.05
C ALA A 148 -19.64 12.56 -5.54
N LEU A 149 -18.94 13.66 -5.82
CA LEU A 149 -18.80 14.23 -7.17
C LEU A 149 -17.91 13.39 -8.08
N ARG A 150 -17.05 12.54 -7.50
CA ARG A 150 -16.05 11.71 -8.15
C ARG A 150 -15.15 12.51 -9.11
N PRO A 151 -14.49 13.57 -8.63
CA PRO A 151 -13.77 14.53 -9.48
C PRO A 151 -12.38 14.03 -9.88
N TRP A 152 -12.27 12.77 -10.29
CA TRP A 152 -11.01 12.13 -10.64
C TRP A 152 -11.21 10.99 -11.65
N ARG A 153 -10.18 10.75 -12.46
CA ARG A 153 -10.12 9.62 -13.39
C ARG A 153 -8.68 9.14 -13.57
N PHE A 154 -8.54 7.86 -13.92
CA PHE A 154 -7.26 7.28 -14.28
C PHE A 154 -7.15 7.04 -15.78
N LEU A 155 -5.95 7.22 -16.32
CA LEU A 155 -5.58 6.79 -17.67
C LEU A 155 -4.52 5.69 -17.56
N ILE A 156 -4.77 4.55 -18.20
CA ILE A 156 -3.80 3.45 -18.29
C ILE A 156 -2.82 3.76 -19.41
N ILE A 157 -1.52 3.68 -19.12
CA ILE A 157 -0.44 3.86 -20.09
C ILE A 157 0.43 2.61 -20.03
N ARG A 158 0.44 1.82 -21.12
CA ARG A 158 1.21 0.57 -21.27
C ARG A 158 1.75 0.45 -22.70
N GLY A 159 2.68 -0.49 -22.92
CA GLY A 159 3.23 -0.74 -24.25
C GLY A 159 3.80 0.54 -24.88
N ASP A 160 3.41 0.80 -26.12
CA ASP A 160 3.91 1.93 -26.93
C ASP A 160 3.41 3.30 -26.45
N ASP A 161 2.34 3.36 -25.65
CA ASP A 161 1.87 4.64 -25.10
C ASP A 161 2.90 5.30 -24.17
N ARG A 162 3.79 4.49 -23.58
CA ARG A 162 4.91 5.02 -22.77
C ARG A 162 5.93 5.76 -23.63
N HIS A 163 6.14 5.35 -24.87
CA HIS A 163 7.01 6.07 -25.82
C HIS A 163 6.38 7.39 -26.23
N ARG A 164 5.07 7.41 -26.50
CA ARG A 164 4.31 8.64 -26.78
C ARG A 164 4.37 9.63 -25.62
N LEU A 165 4.32 9.14 -24.36
CA LEU A 165 4.59 9.96 -23.18
C LEU A 165 6.02 10.49 -23.15
N GLY A 166 6.98 9.69 -23.60
CA GLY A 166 8.37 10.10 -23.75
C GLY A 166 8.53 11.29 -24.69
N ASP A 167 7.91 11.19 -25.86
CA ASP A 167 7.94 12.22 -26.91
C ASP A 167 7.27 13.53 -26.42
N ALA A 168 6.11 13.43 -25.77
CA ALA A 168 5.43 14.60 -25.21
C ALA A 168 6.27 15.31 -24.13
N LEU A 169 6.98 14.55 -23.30
CA LEU A 169 7.91 15.12 -22.30
C LEU A 169 9.14 15.78 -22.95
N ASP A 170 9.56 15.31 -24.11
CA ASP A 170 10.68 15.86 -24.86
C ASP A 170 10.31 17.14 -25.56
N GLU A 171 9.16 17.16 -26.22
CA GLU A 171 8.55 18.36 -26.79
C GLU A 171 8.39 19.44 -25.72
N ALA A 172 7.82 19.07 -24.56
CA ALA A 172 7.65 19.98 -23.43
C ALA A 172 8.96 20.54 -22.88
N ALA A 173 10.05 19.78 -22.97
CA ALA A 173 11.37 20.18 -22.52
C ALA A 173 12.21 20.87 -23.61
N GLY A 174 11.72 20.96 -24.85
CA GLY A 174 12.50 21.44 -26.00
C GLY A 174 13.69 20.55 -26.36
N VAL A 175 13.63 19.25 -26.05
CA VAL A 175 14.75 18.32 -26.27
C VAL A 175 14.56 17.58 -27.58
N VAL A 176 15.52 17.71 -28.50
CA VAL A 176 15.59 16.94 -29.75
C VAL A 176 16.54 15.76 -29.56
N ARG A 177 16.06 14.54 -29.82
CA ARG A 177 16.85 13.30 -29.71
C ARG A 177 17.42 12.86 -31.05
N LYS A 178 18.51 12.09 -31.01
CA LYS A 178 19.05 11.46 -32.23
C LYS A 178 18.13 10.33 -32.69
N PRO A 179 18.16 9.97 -33.99
CA PRO A 179 17.42 8.81 -34.48
C PRO A 179 17.73 7.55 -33.66
N GLY A 180 16.68 6.86 -33.20
CA GLY A 180 16.77 5.65 -32.37
C GLY A 180 16.88 5.89 -30.86
N GLU A 181 17.08 7.12 -30.39
CA GLU A 181 17.02 7.46 -28.97
C GLU A 181 15.57 7.76 -28.54
N THR A 182 15.17 7.27 -27.36
CA THR A 182 13.85 7.52 -26.76
C THR A 182 14.00 8.11 -25.37
N ASN A 183 13.01 8.88 -24.91
CA ASN A 183 12.93 9.24 -23.50
C ASN A 183 12.64 8.00 -22.66
N THR A 184 13.57 7.62 -21.79
CA THR A 184 13.46 6.43 -20.95
C THR A 184 12.74 6.69 -19.63
N LYS A 185 12.35 7.94 -19.32
CA LYS A 185 11.68 8.26 -18.04
C LYS A 185 10.36 7.48 -17.89
N PRO A 186 9.46 7.40 -18.90
CA PRO A 186 8.25 6.61 -18.82
C PRO A 186 8.49 5.09 -18.86
N LEU A 187 9.63 4.67 -19.41
CA LEU A 187 9.99 3.25 -19.57
C LEU A 187 10.53 2.61 -18.28
N ARG A 188 10.46 3.31 -17.14
CA ARG A 188 10.90 2.80 -15.83
C ARG A 188 9.94 1.78 -15.23
N ALA A 189 8.76 1.60 -15.81
CA ALA A 189 7.76 0.61 -15.45
C ALA A 189 6.98 0.20 -16.70
N GLU A 190 6.46 -1.03 -16.71
CA GLU A 190 5.62 -1.54 -17.80
C GLU A 190 4.17 -1.03 -17.74
N LEU A 191 3.73 -0.60 -16.55
CA LEU A 191 2.42 0.02 -16.31
C LEU A 191 2.58 1.37 -15.64
N LEU A 192 1.97 2.39 -16.24
CA LEU A 192 1.73 3.69 -15.65
C LEU A 192 0.22 3.94 -15.50
N LEU A 193 -0.20 4.49 -14.38
CA LEU A 193 -1.54 5.09 -14.23
C LEU A 193 -1.39 6.61 -14.10
N ALA A 194 -1.96 7.37 -15.02
CA ALA A 194 -2.04 8.82 -14.92
C ALA A 194 -3.26 9.21 -14.10
N LEU A 195 -3.10 9.98 -13.03
CA LEU A 195 -4.22 10.51 -12.25
C LEU A 195 -4.57 11.91 -12.70
N VAL A 196 -5.80 12.07 -13.17
CA VAL A 196 -6.36 13.36 -13.55
C VAL A 196 -7.38 13.75 -12.49
N SER A 197 -7.21 14.94 -11.91
CA SER A 197 -8.28 15.63 -11.20
C SER A 197 -9.17 16.33 -12.22
N SER A 198 -10.46 16.06 -12.13
CA SER A 198 -11.49 16.51 -13.06
C SER A 198 -12.60 17.20 -12.28
N PRO A 199 -12.34 18.41 -11.76
CA PRO A 199 -13.30 19.11 -10.93
C PRO A 199 -14.53 19.54 -11.73
N VAL A 200 -15.70 19.43 -11.11
CA VAL A 200 -16.96 19.91 -11.69
C VAL A 200 -17.40 21.18 -10.98
N LYS A 201 -17.96 22.14 -11.72
CA LYS A 201 -18.53 23.35 -11.12
C LYS A 201 -19.67 22.97 -10.19
N HIS A 202 -19.58 23.35 -8.92
CA HIS A 202 -20.58 23.01 -7.92
C HIS A 202 -20.75 24.11 -6.87
N ASP A 203 -22.00 24.51 -6.59
CA ASP A 203 -22.30 25.70 -5.77
C ASP A 203 -21.89 25.56 -4.29
N LYS A 204 -21.72 24.33 -3.80
CA LYS A 204 -21.43 24.04 -2.39
C LYS A 204 -20.11 23.31 -2.14
N VAL A 205 -19.41 22.92 -3.20
CA VAL A 205 -18.16 22.15 -3.09
C VAL A 205 -17.09 22.91 -3.85
N PRO A 206 -16.21 23.62 -3.16
CA PRO A 206 -15.16 24.39 -3.81
C PRO A 206 -14.17 23.46 -4.54
N GLU A 207 -13.55 23.98 -5.59
CA GLU A 207 -12.63 23.22 -6.45
C GLU A 207 -11.45 22.60 -5.69
N TRP A 208 -10.94 23.29 -4.66
CA TRP A 208 -9.82 22.78 -3.86
C TRP A 208 -10.19 21.48 -3.10
N GLU A 209 -11.43 21.31 -2.64
CA GLU A 209 -11.90 20.07 -2.00
C GLU A 209 -11.89 18.91 -3.01
N GLN A 210 -12.21 19.21 -4.27
CA GLN A 210 -12.23 18.23 -5.35
C GLN A 210 -10.81 17.80 -5.75
N HIS A 211 -9.85 18.73 -5.77
CA HIS A 211 -8.44 18.39 -5.90
C HIS A 211 -7.93 17.55 -4.72
N ALA A 212 -8.32 17.89 -3.49
CA ALA A 212 -7.96 17.11 -2.31
C ALA A 212 -8.52 15.68 -2.38
N THR A 213 -9.75 15.53 -2.87
CA THR A 213 -10.39 14.23 -3.13
C THR A 213 -9.57 13.40 -4.14
N ALA A 214 -9.20 14.00 -5.28
CA ALA A 214 -8.39 13.33 -6.30
C ALA A 214 -7.01 12.90 -5.74
N ALA A 215 -6.34 13.77 -5.00
CA ALA A 215 -5.07 13.43 -4.34
C ALA A 215 -5.24 12.31 -3.30
N GLY A 216 -6.34 12.33 -2.54
CA GLY A 216 -6.74 11.26 -1.63
C GLY A 216 -6.90 9.91 -2.33
N ALA A 217 -7.56 9.88 -3.50
CA ALA A 217 -7.69 8.67 -4.31
C ALA A 217 -6.32 8.14 -4.75
N GLY A 218 -5.41 9.04 -5.15
CA GLY A 218 -4.02 8.70 -5.48
C GLY A 218 -3.25 8.06 -4.32
N HIS A 219 -3.37 8.59 -3.10
CA HIS A 219 -2.73 8.01 -1.92
C HIS A 219 -3.33 6.68 -1.51
N LEU A 220 -4.66 6.52 -1.57
CA LEU A 220 -5.32 5.24 -1.33
C LEU A 220 -4.90 4.19 -2.36
N LEU A 221 -4.72 4.58 -3.63
CA LEU A 221 -4.20 3.71 -4.68
C LEU A 221 -2.80 3.18 -4.32
N GLU A 222 -1.89 4.06 -3.88
CA GLU A 222 -0.54 3.62 -3.48
C GLU A 222 -0.57 2.63 -2.32
N LEU A 223 -1.45 2.83 -1.35
CA LEU A 223 -1.62 1.94 -0.21
C LEU A 223 -2.22 0.59 -0.63
N ALA A 224 -3.25 0.60 -1.45
CA ALA A 224 -3.88 -0.62 -1.96
C ALA A 224 -2.90 -1.44 -2.82
N LEU A 225 -2.13 -0.79 -3.68
CA LEU A 225 -1.07 -1.43 -4.46
C LEU A 225 0.00 -2.04 -3.56
N TRP A 226 0.49 -1.27 -2.58
CA TRP A 226 1.48 -1.75 -1.62
C TRP A 226 0.99 -2.97 -0.85
N GLN A 227 -0.24 -2.92 -0.34
CA GLN A 227 -0.86 -4.01 0.41
C GLN A 227 -1.09 -5.25 -0.46
N ALA A 228 -1.34 -5.07 -1.76
CA ALA A 228 -1.45 -6.14 -2.75
C ALA A 228 -0.07 -6.67 -3.22
N GLY A 229 1.05 -6.16 -2.69
CA GLY A 229 2.40 -6.62 -3.01
C GLY A 229 3.07 -5.92 -4.19
N TRP A 230 2.47 -4.84 -4.72
CA TRP A 230 3.01 -4.07 -5.84
C TRP A 230 3.90 -2.92 -5.37
N GLY A 231 5.00 -2.72 -6.10
CA GLY A 231 5.81 -1.53 -5.99
C GLY A 231 5.19 -0.39 -6.78
N VAL A 232 5.16 0.79 -6.18
CA VAL A 232 4.63 2.00 -6.82
C VAL A 232 5.47 3.22 -6.49
N MET A 233 5.62 4.11 -7.48
CA MET A 233 6.12 5.46 -7.26
C MET A 233 5.27 6.47 -8.04
N TRP A 234 4.60 7.36 -7.31
CA TRP A 234 3.98 8.54 -7.90
C TRP A 234 5.05 9.57 -8.32
N ARG A 235 5.04 9.96 -9.59
CA ARG A 235 5.92 10.98 -10.15
C ARG A 235 5.11 12.09 -10.80
N SER A 236 5.49 13.32 -10.50
CA SER A 236 5.02 14.56 -11.13
C SER A 236 6.23 15.48 -11.37
N GLY A 237 6.01 16.75 -11.67
CA GLY A 237 7.06 17.76 -11.88
C GLY A 237 6.64 18.82 -12.88
N ASN A 238 7.55 19.76 -13.16
CA ASN A 238 7.26 20.98 -13.91
C ASN A 238 6.67 20.75 -15.31
N LEU A 239 6.94 19.59 -15.93
CA LEU A 239 6.43 19.28 -17.26
C LEU A 239 5.02 18.69 -17.27
N THR A 240 4.49 18.27 -16.12
CA THR A 240 3.27 17.44 -16.01
C THR A 240 2.04 18.07 -16.65
N ASN A 241 1.89 19.39 -16.54
CA ASN A 241 0.75 20.13 -17.10
C ASN A 241 1.17 21.09 -18.23
N THR A 242 2.30 20.82 -18.89
CA THR A 242 2.67 21.55 -20.11
C THR A 242 1.77 21.12 -21.27
N GLU A 243 1.57 22.01 -22.23
CA GLU A 243 0.67 21.81 -23.36
C GLU A 243 0.87 20.46 -24.10
N PRO A 244 2.10 20.02 -24.44
CA PRO A 244 2.30 18.72 -25.10
C PRO A 244 1.82 17.54 -24.27
N VAL A 245 2.02 17.59 -22.95
CA VAL A 245 1.63 16.53 -22.03
C VAL A 245 0.11 16.54 -21.82
N ARG A 246 -0.51 17.72 -21.65
CA ARG A 246 -1.98 17.85 -21.55
C ARG A 246 -2.67 17.29 -22.80
N ARG A 247 -2.17 17.66 -23.97
CA ARG A 247 -2.68 17.18 -25.27
C ARG A 247 -2.60 15.65 -25.40
N LEU A 248 -1.48 15.04 -25.01
CA LEU A 248 -1.34 13.58 -25.03
C LEU A 248 -2.42 12.89 -24.17
N HIS A 249 -2.69 13.43 -22.98
CA HIS A 249 -3.66 12.85 -22.03
C HIS A 249 -5.11 13.25 -22.31
N ARG A 250 -5.33 14.08 -23.35
CA ARG A 250 -6.66 14.61 -23.71
C ARG A 250 -7.34 15.25 -22.50
N LEU A 251 -6.63 16.17 -21.86
CA LEU A 251 -7.18 16.91 -20.74
C LEU A 251 -8.06 18.05 -21.23
N ASP A 252 -9.20 18.24 -20.59
CA ASP A 252 -9.98 19.47 -20.73
C ASP A 252 -9.31 20.62 -19.96
N ASP A 253 -9.66 21.87 -20.28
CA ASP A 253 -9.03 23.07 -19.69
C ASP A 253 -9.09 23.12 -18.16
N HIS A 254 -10.17 22.61 -17.57
CA HIS A 254 -10.40 22.57 -16.12
C HIS A 254 -9.73 21.37 -15.43
N GLU A 255 -9.19 20.43 -16.18
CA GLU A 255 -8.57 19.23 -15.62
C GLU A 255 -7.11 19.46 -15.25
N LEU A 256 -6.66 18.77 -14.21
CA LEU A 256 -5.29 18.81 -13.73
C LEU A 256 -4.69 17.41 -13.71
N LEU A 257 -3.64 17.18 -14.50
CA LEU A 257 -2.86 15.94 -14.38
C LEU A 257 -2.00 16.01 -13.12
N MET A 258 -2.29 15.14 -12.16
CA MET A 258 -1.56 15.07 -10.89
C MET A 258 -0.29 14.20 -10.98
N GLY A 259 -0.01 13.63 -12.15
CA GLY A 259 1.18 12.83 -12.44
C GLY A 259 0.86 11.38 -12.74
N TRP A 260 1.88 10.52 -12.62
CA TRP A 260 1.80 9.10 -12.97
C TRP A 260 2.29 8.20 -11.85
N PHE A 261 1.56 7.12 -11.60
CA PHE A 261 1.98 6.01 -10.76
C PHE A 261 2.74 5.00 -11.63
N TYR A 262 4.03 4.82 -11.35
CA TYR A 262 4.87 3.80 -11.99
C TYR A 262 4.73 2.51 -11.19
N ILE A 263 4.14 1.47 -11.78
CA ILE A 263 3.69 0.27 -11.07
C ILE A 263 4.39 -0.97 -11.61
N GLY A 264 4.82 -1.85 -10.71
CA GLY A 264 5.33 -3.17 -11.06
C GLY A 264 5.70 -4.00 -9.83
N ALA A 265 6.26 -5.19 -10.03
CA ALA A 265 6.70 -6.03 -8.92
C ALA A 265 7.84 -5.35 -8.13
N VAL A 266 7.83 -5.51 -6.80
CA VAL A 266 8.89 -5.01 -5.94
C VAL A 266 10.16 -5.86 -6.19
N PRO A 267 11.29 -5.26 -6.62
CA PRO A 267 12.51 -6.02 -6.84
C PRO A 267 13.06 -6.59 -5.53
N GLU A 268 13.69 -7.76 -5.58
CA GLU A 268 14.17 -8.47 -4.38
C GLU A 268 15.14 -7.63 -3.54
N ARG A 269 16.06 -6.92 -4.20
CA ARG A 269 16.97 -5.96 -3.54
C ARG A 269 16.25 -4.87 -2.73
N TYR A 270 15.04 -4.48 -3.13
CA TYR A 270 14.25 -3.51 -2.37
C TYR A 270 13.58 -4.18 -1.17
N ARG A 271 13.06 -5.41 -1.31
CA ARG A 271 12.51 -6.18 -0.17
C ARG A 271 13.52 -6.32 0.97
N GLN A 272 14.76 -6.65 0.65
CA GLN A 272 15.86 -6.74 1.63
C GLN A 272 16.19 -5.40 2.30
N ARG A 273 16.08 -4.28 1.56
CA ARG A 273 16.31 -2.94 2.12
C ARG A 273 15.19 -2.45 3.03
N LEU A 274 13.95 -2.89 2.78
CA LEU A 274 12.80 -2.52 3.61
C LEU A 274 12.94 -3.07 5.03
N THR A 275 13.52 -4.26 5.19
CA THR A 275 13.73 -4.91 6.49
C THR A 275 14.95 -4.39 7.26
N THR A 276 15.82 -3.62 6.62
CA THR A 276 17.11 -3.16 7.18
C THR A 276 17.21 -1.63 7.31
N SER A 277 16.14 -0.90 6.98
CA SER A 277 16.15 0.56 7.03
C SER A 277 16.31 1.08 8.47
N THR A 278 17.31 1.93 8.68
CA THR A 278 17.60 2.57 9.97
C THR A 278 17.13 4.03 10.05
N ARG A 279 16.44 4.52 9.02
CA ARG A 279 15.96 5.92 9.01
C ARG A 279 14.93 6.09 10.14
N PRO A 280 15.12 7.08 11.04
CA PRO A 280 14.18 7.30 12.12
C PRO A 280 12.81 7.72 11.57
N LEU A 281 11.74 7.24 12.20
CA LEU A 281 10.40 7.71 11.90
C LEU A 281 10.22 9.15 12.39
N PRO A 282 9.42 9.98 11.68
CA PRO A 282 9.02 11.28 12.19
C PRO A 282 8.33 11.15 13.56
N LYS A 283 8.63 12.06 14.48
CA LYS A 283 7.94 12.21 15.76
C LYS A 283 6.50 12.70 15.53
N PRO A 284 5.44 11.98 15.94
CA PRO A 284 4.05 12.36 15.66
C PRO A 284 3.68 13.76 16.16
N GLU A 285 4.29 14.20 17.26
CA GLU A 285 4.03 15.49 17.90
C GLU A 285 4.32 16.68 16.98
N GLN A 286 5.18 16.51 15.96
CA GLN A 286 5.46 17.57 14.98
C GLN A 286 4.27 17.89 14.07
N PHE A 287 3.26 17.01 13.99
CA PHE A 287 2.08 17.16 13.13
C PHE A 287 0.82 17.55 13.93
N LEU A 288 0.98 17.79 15.23
CA LEU A 288 -0.11 18.15 16.13
C LEU A 288 0.14 19.56 16.64
N ASP A 289 -0.90 20.38 16.59
CA ASP A 289 -0.94 21.66 17.28
C ASP A 289 -2.33 21.83 17.90
N THR A 290 -2.43 22.68 18.91
CA THR A 290 -3.70 23.01 19.57
C THR A 290 -4.06 24.45 19.23
N LEU A 291 -5.31 24.67 18.81
CA LEU A 291 -5.85 26.01 18.55
C LEU A 291 -5.96 26.86 19.82
#